data_AF-A0A0R0I042-F1
#
_entry.id   AF-A0A0R0I042-F1
#
_cell.length_a   1.000
_cell.length_b   1.000
_cell.length_c   1.000
_cell.angle_alpha   90.00
_cell.angle_beta   90.00
_cell.angle_gamma   90.00
#
_symmetry.space_group_name_H-M   'P 1'
#
loop_
_entity.id
_entity.type
_entity.pdbx_description
1 polymer ?
#
loop_
_entity_poly.entity_id
_entity_poly.type
_entity_poly.pdbx_seq_one_letter_code
_entity_poly.pdbx_strand_id
1 'polypeptide(L)'
;MGWNLLFWLAICFPSNIALLASTFYQVLILSDLESDYINPFDAASRINYFVLPEFVGQGALCALCLFTGHWFMFLLTVPVTCYHLRL
;
A
#
# COMPACT_ATOMS: atom_id res chain seq x y z
N MET A 1 19.51 -2.18 20.00
CA MET A 1 19.84 -2.81 18.69
C MET A 1 18.74 -3.72 18.17
N GLY A 2 18.28 -4.74 18.91
CA GLY A 2 17.30 -5.73 18.39
C GLY A 2 15.89 -5.18 18.05
N TRP A 3 15.40 -4.19 18.79
CA TRP A 3 14.03 -3.66 18.58
C TRP A 3 13.84 -2.98 17.22
N ASN A 4 14.85 -2.25 16.74
CA ASN A 4 14.84 -1.67 15.40
C ASN A 4 14.82 -2.77 14.34
N LEU A 5 15.64 -3.82 14.51
CA LEU A 5 15.70 -4.93 13.57
C LEU A 5 14.35 -5.66 13.48
N LEU A 6 13.66 -5.85 14.60
CA LEU A 6 12.30 -6.38 14.63
C LEU A 6 11.29 -5.45 13.93
N PHE A 7 11.34 -4.14 14.18
CA PHE A 7 10.47 -3.18 13.50
C PHE A 7 10.63 -3.26 11.96
N TRP A 8 11.86 -3.29 11.48
CA TRP A 8 12.15 -3.38 10.05
C TRP A 8 11.71 -4.70 9.43
N LEU A 9 12.08 -5.84 10.03
CA LEU A 9 11.82 -7.17 9.47
C LEU A 9 10.38 -7.66 9.68
N ALA A 10 9.78 -7.38 10.82
CA ALA A 10 8.46 -7.91 11.17
C ALA A 10 7.33 -6.99 10.72
N ILE A 11 7.57 -5.67 10.60
CA ILE A 11 6.53 -4.69 10.28
C ILE A 11 6.77 -4.09 8.90
N CYS A 12 7.86 -3.35 8.71
CA CYS A 12 8.06 -2.56 7.48
C CYS A 12 8.24 -3.42 6.24
N PHE A 13 9.01 -4.50 6.31
CA PHE A 13 9.28 -5.32 5.14
C PHE A 13 8.01 -6.07 4.63
N PRO A 14 7.26 -6.80 5.48
CA PRO A 14 6.04 -7.48 5.04
C PRO A 14 4.95 -6.52 4.57
N SER A 15 4.83 -5.36 5.21
CA SER A 15 3.81 -4.38 4.85
C SER A 15 4.06 -3.76 3.48
N ASN A 16 5.31 -3.44 3.15
CA ASN A 16 5.69 -2.94 1.82
C ASN A 16 5.49 -4.01 0.75
N ILE A 17 5.81 -5.29 1.05
CA ILE A 17 5.50 -6.40 0.14
C ILE A 17 4.00 -6.54 -0.08
N ALA A 18 3.18 -6.42 0.96
CA ALA A 18 1.73 -6.51 0.84
C ALA A 18 1.16 -5.37 -0.05
N LEU A 19 1.62 -4.14 0.14
CA LEU A 19 1.24 -3.00 -0.69
C LEU A 19 1.72 -3.15 -2.13
N LEU A 20 2.95 -3.64 -2.34
CA LEU A 20 3.47 -3.92 -3.67
C LEU A 20 2.67 -5.04 -4.37
N ALA A 21 2.34 -6.12 -3.66
CA ALA A 21 1.55 -7.21 -4.21
C ALA A 21 0.12 -6.76 -4.56
N SER A 22 -0.49 -5.91 -3.73
CA SER A 22 -1.82 -5.36 -3.99
C SER A 22 -1.84 -4.46 -5.22
N THR A 23 -0.88 -3.54 -5.33
CA THR A 23 -0.74 -2.68 -6.53
C THR A 23 -0.46 -3.50 -7.79
N PHE A 24 0.40 -4.52 -7.71
CA PHE A 24 0.66 -5.43 -8.82
C PHE A 24 -0.60 -6.21 -9.24
N TYR A 25 -1.40 -6.68 -8.28
CA TYR A 25 -2.67 -7.34 -8.55
C TYR A 25 -3.67 -6.43 -9.29
N GLN A 26 -3.76 -5.15 -8.90
CA GLN A 26 -4.61 -4.19 -9.59
C GLN A 26 -4.14 -3.93 -11.03
N VAL A 27 -2.82 -3.84 -11.25
CA VAL A 27 -2.25 -3.72 -12.61
C VAL A 27 -2.59 -4.94 -13.45
N LEU A 28 -2.50 -6.15 -12.91
CA LEU A 28 -2.90 -7.36 -13.63
C LEU A 28 -4.38 -7.34 -14.03
N ILE A 29 -5.28 -6.94 -13.14
CA ILE A 29 -6.71 -6.80 -13.47
C ILE A 29 -6.90 -5.78 -14.60
N LEU A 30 -6.17 -4.67 -14.58
CA LEU A 30 -6.24 -3.66 -15.64
C LEU A 30 -5.69 -4.20 -16.97
N SER A 31 -4.64 -5.02 -16.95
CA SER A 31 -4.13 -5.70 -18.15
C SER A 31 -5.09 -6.76 -18.70
N ASP A 32 -5.78 -7.50 -17.81
CA ASP A 32 -6.85 -8.42 -18.21
C ASP A 32 -8.02 -7.66 -18.83
N LEU A 33 -8.35 -6.48 -18.30
CA LEU A 33 -9.38 -5.60 -18.86
C LEU A 33 -8.97 -5.04 -20.23
N GLU A 34 -7.71 -4.62 -20.39
CA GLU A 34 -7.16 -4.13 -21.67
C GLU A 34 -7.18 -5.23 -22.75
N SER A 35 -7.01 -6.49 -22.35
CA SER A 35 -7.03 -7.65 -23.24
C SER A 35 -8.43 -8.23 -23.48
N ASP A 36 -9.49 -7.54 -23.04
CA ASP A 36 -10.90 -7.99 -23.11
C ASP A 36 -11.19 -9.34 -22.40
N TYR A 37 -10.37 -9.75 -21.42
CA TYR A 37 -10.59 -10.99 -20.65
C TYR A 37 -11.63 -10.85 -19.53
N ILE A 38 -11.81 -9.64 -18.98
CA ILE A 38 -12.74 -9.35 -17.90
C ILE A 38 -13.59 -8.13 -18.24
N ASN A 39 -14.85 -8.09 -17.78
CA ASN A 39 -15.69 -6.92 -18.00
C ASN A 39 -15.30 -5.75 -17.06
N PRO A 40 -15.64 -4.49 -17.42
CA PRO A 40 -15.31 -3.33 -16.60
C PRO A 40 -15.94 -3.32 -15.20
N PHE A 41 -17.11 -3.92 -15.03
CA PHE A 41 -17.81 -3.95 -13.74
C PHE A 41 -17.11 -4.88 -12.74
N ASP A 42 -16.71 -6.06 -13.19
CA ASP A 42 -15.97 -7.05 -12.40
C ASP A 42 -14.57 -6.52 -12.09
N ALA A 43 -13.88 -5.90 -13.05
CA ALA A 43 -12.60 -5.26 -12.83
C ALA A 43 -12.68 -4.17 -11.75
N ALA A 44 -13.65 -3.25 -11.87
CA ALA A 44 -13.84 -2.17 -10.89
C ALA A 44 -14.19 -2.71 -9.49
N SER A 45 -15.07 -3.70 -9.40
CA SER A 45 -15.45 -4.30 -8.11
C SER A 45 -14.26 -4.94 -7.38
N ARG A 46 -13.38 -5.63 -8.12
CA ARG A 46 -12.18 -6.26 -7.58
C ARG A 46 -11.14 -5.23 -7.13
N ILE A 47 -10.90 -4.19 -7.92
CA ILE A 47 -9.95 -3.12 -7.56
C ILE A 47 -10.48 -2.35 -6.33
N ASN A 48 -11.76 -1.97 -6.32
CA ASN A 48 -12.34 -1.17 -5.24
C ASN A 48 -12.31 -1.88 -3.87
N TYR A 49 -12.31 -3.21 -3.86
CA TYR A 49 -12.13 -3.99 -2.64
C TYR A 49 -10.79 -3.72 -1.94
N PHE A 50 -9.71 -3.47 -2.70
CA PHE A 50 -8.37 -3.25 -2.16
C PHE A 50 -8.05 -1.79 -1.81
N VAL A 51 -8.81 -0.83 -2.35
CA VAL A 51 -8.57 0.62 -2.14
C VAL A 51 -8.56 0.99 -0.66
N LEU A 52 -9.60 0.59 0.10
CA LEU A 52 -9.70 0.90 1.53
C LEU A 52 -8.55 0.24 2.35
N PRO A 53 -8.28 -1.07 2.21
CA PRO A 53 -7.14 -1.71 2.85
C PRO A 53 -5.79 -1.04 2.55
N GLU A 54 -5.54 -0.61 1.32
CA GLU A 54 -4.29 0.07 0.94
C GLU A 54 -4.16 1.43 1.62
N PHE A 55 -5.23 2.22 1.66
CA PHE A 55 -5.21 3.54 2.28
C PHE A 55 -4.92 3.43 3.78
N VAL A 56 -5.60 2.49 4.44
CA VAL A 56 -5.39 2.21 5.87
C VAL A 56 -3.97 1.68 6.11
N GLY A 57 -3.48 0.75 5.28
CA GLY A 57 -2.15 0.18 5.39
C GLY A 57 -1.05 1.23 5.24
N GLN A 58 -1.13 2.06 4.20
CA GLN A 58 -0.17 3.14 3.95
C GLN A 58 -0.21 4.19 5.05
N GLY A 59 -1.41 4.61 5.49
CA GLY A 59 -1.57 5.56 6.59
C GLY A 59 -1.02 5.03 7.91
N ALA A 60 -1.26 3.76 8.22
CA ALA A 60 -0.72 3.10 9.40
C ALA A 60 0.81 3.03 9.37
N LEU A 61 1.42 2.67 8.22
CA LEU A 61 2.88 2.67 8.09
C LEU A 61 3.49 4.06 8.25
N CYS A 62 2.87 5.07 7.66
CA CYS A 62 3.32 6.45 7.80
C CYS A 62 3.27 6.90 9.27
N ALA A 63 2.16 6.65 9.96
CA ALA A 63 2.01 6.97 11.38
C ALA A 63 2.99 6.19 12.27
N LEU A 64 3.23 4.91 11.99
CA LEU A 64 4.20 4.10 12.72
C LEU A 64 5.63 4.63 12.56
N CYS A 65 6.03 5.03 11.35
CA CYS A 65 7.32 5.66 11.10
C CYS A 65 7.48 7.00 11.86
N LEU A 66 6.40 7.77 12.00
CA LEU A 66 6.39 9.01 12.78
C LEU A 66 6.62 8.74 14.28
N PHE A 67 5.82 7.85 14.88
CA PHE A 67 5.87 7.59 16.33
C PHE A 67 7.13 6.82 16.77
N THR A 68 7.70 6.01 15.88
CA THR A 68 8.97 5.29 16.16
C THR A 68 10.21 6.14 15.92
N GLY A 69 10.07 7.39 15.46
CA GLY A 69 11.17 8.32 15.24
C GLY A 69 11.99 8.04 13.97
N HIS A 70 11.45 7.28 13.02
CA HIS A 70 12.09 6.99 11.74
C HIS A 70 11.78 8.10 10.71
N TRP A 71 12.26 9.30 10.99
CA TRP A 71 11.93 10.54 10.27
C TRP A 71 12.19 10.48 8.76
N PHE A 72 13.29 9.85 8.34
CA PHE A 72 13.61 9.75 6.91
C PHE A 72 12.56 8.92 6.15
N MET A 73 12.15 7.76 6.69
CA MET A 73 11.09 6.94 6.08
C MET A 73 9.72 7.60 6.16
N PHE A 74 9.45 8.32 7.25
CA PHE A 74 8.25 9.14 7.35
C PHE A 74 8.18 10.15 6.20
N LEU A 75 9.25 10.93 5.97
CA LEU A 75 9.28 11.93 4.89
C LEU A 75 9.07 11.31 3.50
N LEU A 76 9.48 10.06 3.26
CA LEU A 76 9.22 9.36 2.00
C LEU A 76 7.77 8.87 1.87
N THR A 77 7.15 8.46 2.98
CA THR A 77 5.79 7.87 2.98
C THR A 77 4.66 8.91 3.11
N VAL A 78 4.96 10.08 3.67
CA VAL A 78 4.00 11.19 3.85
C VAL A 78 3.38 11.67 2.54
N PRO A 79 4.14 11.97 1.46
CA PRO A 79 3.55 12.48 0.23
C PRO A 79 2.52 11.52 -0.37
N VAL A 80 2.81 10.21 -0.35
CA VAL A 80 1.91 9.16 -0.82
C VAL A 80 0.64 9.11 0.04
N THR A 81 0.80 9.19 1.36
CA THR A 81 -0.33 9.17 2.29
C THR A 81 -1.21 10.42 2.12
N CYS A 82 -0.61 11.60 1.94
CA CYS A 82 -1.32 12.84 1.64
C CYS A 82 -2.07 12.76 0.30
N TYR A 83 -1.50 12.10 -0.70
CA TYR A 83 -2.18 11.86 -1.97
C TYR A 83 -3.42 10.99 -1.78
N HIS A 84 -3.33 9.89 -1.02
CA HIS A 84 -4.49 9.04 -0.70
C HIS A 84 -5.59 9.79 0.05
N LEU A 85 -5.25 10.70 0.97
CA LEU A 85 -6.24 11.51 1.69
C LEU A 85 -6.95 12.55 0.81
N ARG A 86 -6.38 12.89 -0.34
CA ARG A 86 -6.96 13.86 -1.29
C ARG A 86 -7.89 13.19 -2.32
N LEU A 87 -7.75 11.87 -2.50
CA LEU A 87 -8.54 11.08 -3.46
C LEU A 87 -9.94 10.80 -2.89
#